data_AF-A0A562WMR8-F1
#
_entry.id   AF-A0A562WMR8-F1
#
_cell.length_a   1.000
_cell.length_b   1.000
_cell.length_c   1.000
_cell.angle_alpha   90.00
_cell.angle_beta   90.00
_cell.angle_gamma   90.00
#
_symmetry.space_group_name_H-M   'P 1'
#
loop_
_entity.id
_entity.type
_entity.pdbx_description
1 polymer ?
#
loop_
_entity_poly.entity_id
_entity_poly.type
_entity_poly.pdbx_seq_one_letter_code
_entity_poly.pdbx_strand_id
1 'polypeptide(L)'
;MFDNLNWWEIGALLLLALLIFGDRLPTVISDGLRMVRNLRNMARNATTDLSRELGTDIQLEDLHPKAFIRKHLLSEEDEQAIRKPLQGIYDDLRADVTGVHKELNDVATAADLRSGAAPTSTPPRPRSFDSDAT
;
A
#
# COMPACT_ATOMS: atom_id res chain seq x y z
N MET A 1 2.45 -6.85 3.46
CA MET A 1 1.03 -6.39 3.39
C MET A 1 0.20 -7.26 2.46
N PHE A 2 0.76 -7.68 1.31
CA PHE A 2 0.14 -8.67 0.42
C PHE A 2 0.11 -10.10 1.00
N ASP A 3 0.82 -10.35 2.09
CA ASP A 3 0.93 -11.66 2.75
C ASP A 3 -0.35 -12.10 3.46
N ASN A 4 -1.31 -11.18 3.67
CA ASN A 4 -2.62 -11.47 4.26
C ASN A 4 -3.73 -11.70 3.21
N LEU A 5 -3.37 -11.78 1.92
CA LEU A 5 -4.36 -11.88 0.85
C LEU A 5 -4.87 -13.31 0.71
N ASN A 6 -6.14 -13.50 1.01
CA ASN A 6 -6.81 -14.79 0.93
C ASN A 6 -7.22 -15.12 -0.52
N TRP A 7 -7.40 -16.41 -0.82
CA TRP A 7 -7.79 -16.87 -2.17
C TRP A 7 -9.10 -16.24 -2.67
N TRP A 8 -10.04 -15.96 -1.76
CA TRP A 8 -11.31 -15.30 -2.09
C TRP A 8 -11.12 -13.81 -2.47
N GLU A 9 -10.18 -13.12 -1.83
CA GLU A 9 -9.86 -11.71 -2.13
C GLU A 9 -9.16 -11.60 -3.48
N ILE A 10 -8.30 -12.56 -3.83
CA ILE A 10 -7.72 -12.67 -5.18
C ILE A 10 -8.84 -12.82 -6.22
N GLY A 11 -9.84 -13.68 -5.94
CA GLY A 11 -11.02 -13.81 -6.78
C GLY A 11 -11.79 -12.50 -6.94
N ALA A 12 -12.01 -11.76 -5.85
CA ALA A 12 -12.68 -10.46 -5.86
C ALA A 12 -11.89 -9.41 -6.68
N LEU A 13 -10.56 -9.37 -6.55
CA LEU A 13 -9.70 -8.49 -7.34
C LEU A 13 -9.70 -8.86 -8.82
N LEU A 14 -9.74 -10.14 -9.17
CA LEU A 14 -9.87 -10.58 -10.56
C LEU A 14 -11.21 -10.13 -11.17
N LEU A 15 -12.31 -10.27 -10.43
CA LEU A 15 -13.61 -9.77 -10.87
C LEU A 15 -13.60 -8.24 -11.02
N LEU A 16 -12.99 -7.52 -10.09
CA LEU A 16 -12.84 -6.06 -10.18
C LEU A 16 -11.99 -5.65 -11.39
N ALA A 17 -10.89 -6.37 -11.65
CA ALA A 17 -10.06 -6.13 -12.83
C ALA A 17 -10.84 -6.39 -14.12
N LEU A 18 -11.63 -7.46 -14.20
CA LEU A 18 -12.53 -7.69 -15.34
C LEU A 18 -13.58 -6.59 -15.46
N LEU A 19 -14.13 -6.07 -14.36
CA LEU A 19 -15.12 -4.99 -14.41
C LEU A 19 -14.52 -3.68 -14.94
N ILE A 20 -13.30 -3.34 -14.52
CA ILE A 20 -12.62 -2.09 -14.90
C ILE A 20 -12.06 -2.18 -16.32
N PHE A 21 -11.35 -3.27 -16.64
CA PHE A 21 -10.60 -3.41 -17.88
C PHE A 21 -11.36 -4.19 -18.96
N GLY A 22 -12.31 -5.05 -18.58
CA GLY A 22 -13.06 -5.92 -19.50
C GLY A 22 -12.14 -6.75 -20.39
N ASP A 23 -12.45 -6.77 -21.67
CA ASP A 23 -11.67 -7.49 -22.71
C ASP A 23 -10.27 -6.92 -22.93
N ARG A 24 -9.93 -5.75 -22.37
CA ARG A 24 -8.61 -5.14 -22.52
C ARG A 24 -7.59 -5.62 -21.49
N LEU A 25 -8.01 -6.36 -20.49
CA LEU A 25 -7.14 -6.93 -19.46
C LEU A 25 -5.93 -7.69 -20.04
N PRO A 26 -6.07 -8.63 -20.99
CA PRO A 26 -4.91 -9.30 -21.60
C PRO A 26 -3.95 -8.34 -22.31
N THR A 27 -4.47 -7.29 -22.94
CA THR A 27 -3.66 -6.24 -23.57
C THR A 27 -2.86 -5.47 -22.51
N VAL A 28 -3.51 -5.01 -21.44
CA VAL A 28 -2.86 -4.27 -20.34
C VAL A 28 -1.79 -5.09 -19.65
N ILE A 29 -2.05 -6.38 -19.40
CA ILE A 29 -1.03 -7.32 -18.89
C ILE A 29 0.15 -7.38 -19.86
N SER A 30 -0.10 -7.56 -21.16
CA SER A 30 0.96 -7.68 -22.14
C SER A 30 1.82 -6.42 -22.24
N ASP A 31 1.22 -5.25 -22.15
CA ASP A 31 1.91 -3.96 -22.17
C ASP A 31 2.72 -3.73 -20.90
N GLY A 32 2.16 -4.07 -19.72
CA GLY A 32 2.88 -4.06 -18.45
C GLY A 32 4.10 -4.99 -18.47
N LEU A 33 3.94 -6.22 -18.98
CA LEU A 33 5.06 -7.16 -19.13
C LEU A 33 6.15 -6.65 -20.07
N ARG A 34 5.75 -6.04 -21.20
CA ARG A 34 6.70 -5.41 -22.13
C ARG A 34 7.46 -4.28 -21.47
N MET A 35 6.77 -3.41 -20.72
CA MET A 35 7.38 -2.32 -19.98
C MET A 35 8.40 -2.83 -18.95
N VAL A 36 8.03 -3.83 -18.13
CA VAL A 36 8.94 -4.44 -17.15
C VAL A 36 10.15 -5.07 -17.82
N ARG A 37 9.95 -5.77 -18.94
CA ARG A 37 11.04 -6.39 -19.70
C ARG A 37 12.00 -5.35 -20.29
N ASN A 38 11.46 -4.25 -20.80
CA ASN A 38 12.25 -3.14 -21.34
C ASN A 38 13.03 -2.44 -20.22
N LEU A 39 12.41 -2.20 -19.07
CA LEU A 39 13.05 -1.62 -17.90
C LEU A 39 14.18 -2.52 -17.38
N ARG A 40 13.97 -3.84 -17.33
CA ARG A 40 15.01 -4.81 -16.97
C ARG A 40 16.20 -4.75 -17.94
N ASN A 41 15.93 -4.69 -19.24
CA ASN A 41 16.98 -4.61 -20.25
C ASN A 41 17.73 -3.27 -20.17
N MET A 42 17.03 -2.17 -19.94
CA MET A 42 17.62 -0.84 -19.75
C MET A 42 18.50 -0.79 -18.49
N ALA A 43 18.05 -1.36 -17.37
CA ALA A 43 18.84 -1.47 -16.15
C ALA A 43 20.12 -2.31 -16.37
N ARG A 44 20.02 -3.44 -17.10
CA ARG A 44 21.18 -4.27 -17.45
C ARG A 44 22.17 -3.55 -18.36
N ASN A 45 21.69 -2.84 -19.37
CA ASN A 45 22.54 -2.10 -20.30
C ASN A 45 23.24 -0.94 -19.59
N ALA A 46 22.50 -0.13 -18.83
CA ALA A 46 23.06 0.98 -18.07
C ALA A 46 24.09 0.50 -17.03
N THR A 47 23.85 -0.63 -16.36
CA THR A 47 24.84 -1.26 -15.48
C THR A 47 26.09 -1.69 -16.24
N THR A 48 25.92 -2.27 -17.43
CA THR A 48 27.03 -2.74 -18.27
C THR A 48 27.89 -1.59 -18.79
N ASP A 49 27.25 -0.50 -19.22
CA ASP A 49 27.94 0.70 -19.72
C ASP A 49 28.66 1.43 -18.57
N LEU A 50 28.01 1.55 -17.41
CA LEU A 50 28.60 2.13 -16.21
C LEU A 50 29.77 1.29 -15.66
N SER A 51 29.66 -0.04 -15.72
CA SER A 51 30.75 -0.99 -15.38
C SER A 51 31.95 -0.87 -16.32
N ARG A 52 31.71 -0.68 -17.63
CA ARG A 52 32.77 -0.49 -18.63
C ARG A 52 33.50 0.83 -18.49
N GLU A 53 32.81 1.90 -18.13
CA GLU A 53 33.41 3.24 -18.00
C GLU A 53 34.10 3.46 -16.64
N LEU A 54 33.66 2.79 -15.58
CA LEU A 54 34.23 2.93 -14.23
C LEU A 54 35.23 1.82 -13.84
N GLY A 55 35.39 0.78 -14.65
CA GLY A 55 36.41 -0.27 -14.43
C GLY A 55 36.20 -1.11 -13.16
N THR A 56 35.04 -1.02 -12.52
CA THR A 56 34.68 -1.80 -11.34
C THR A 56 33.39 -2.56 -11.59
N ASP A 57 33.47 -3.89 -11.48
CA ASP A 57 32.41 -4.85 -11.74
C ASP A 57 31.29 -4.74 -10.69
N ILE A 58 30.28 -3.91 -10.95
CA ILE A 58 29.02 -3.92 -10.17
C ILE A 58 28.16 -5.07 -10.70
N GLN A 59 28.38 -6.29 -10.19
CA GLN A 59 27.52 -7.43 -10.52
C GLN A 59 26.17 -7.28 -9.84
N LEU A 60 25.14 -7.22 -10.67
CA LEU A 60 23.76 -6.92 -10.32
C LEU A 60 23.01 -8.10 -9.66
N GLU A 61 23.73 -9.15 -9.23
CA GLU A 61 23.12 -10.36 -8.66
C GLU A 61 23.13 -10.40 -7.12
N ASP A 62 23.85 -9.50 -6.42
CA ASP A 62 23.81 -9.45 -4.95
C ASP A 62 23.76 -8.02 -4.39
N LEU A 63 22.67 -7.33 -4.70
CA LEU A 63 22.33 -6.05 -4.10
C LEU A 63 20.98 -6.14 -3.42
N HIS A 64 20.97 -6.71 -2.23
CA HIS A 64 20.05 -6.23 -1.21
C HIS A 64 20.13 -4.69 -1.20
N PRO A 65 19.03 -3.93 -1.34
CA PRO A 65 19.07 -2.47 -1.43
C PRO A 65 19.76 -1.84 -0.21
N LYS A 66 19.79 -2.57 0.92
CA LYS A 66 20.52 -2.22 2.14
C LYS A 66 22.04 -2.34 2.03
N ALA A 67 22.57 -3.23 1.19
CA ALA A 67 24.00 -3.45 1.02
C ALA A 67 24.63 -2.47 0.01
N PHE A 68 23.89 -2.07 -1.04
CA PHE A 68 24.39 -1.11 -2.04
C PHE A 68 24.52 0.31 -1.49
N ILE A 69 23.49 0.78 -0.78
CA ILE A 69 23.51 2.06 -0.08
C ILE A 69 24.66 2.06 0.93
N ARG A 70 24.89 0.92 1.60
CA ARG A 70 25.98 0.78 2.57
C ARG A 70 27.37 0.86 1.94
N LYS A 71 27.54 0.52 0.66
CA LYS A 71 28.87 0.38 0.06
C LYS A 71 29.21 1.49 -0.94
N HIS A 72 28.24 2.25 -1.43
CA HIS A 72 28.47 3.38 -2.35
C HIS A 72 27.89 4.73 -1.88
N LEU A 73 27.05 4.77 -0.83
CA LEU A 73 26.60 6.03 -0.20
C LEU A 73 27.21 6.27 1.19
N LEU A 74 27.98 5.32 1.73
CA LEU A 74 28.63 5.43 3.05
C LEU A 74 30.15 5.41 2.92
N SER A 75 30.74 6.42 2.27
CA SER A 75 32.03 6.88 2.81
C SER A 75 31.72 7.45 4.20
N GLU A 76 32.51 7.05 5.20
CA GLU A 76 32.24 7.17 6.65
C GLU A 76 31.98 8.60 7.17
N GLU A 77 32.14 9.61 6.30
CA GLU A 77 32.09 11.03 6.59
C GLU A 77 30.66 11.60 6.45
N ASP A 78 29.85 11.08 5.52
CA ASP A 78 28.49 11.57 5.23
C ASP A 78 27.39 10.85 6.04
N GLU A 79 27.76 9.77 6.73
CA GLU A 79 26.85 8.94 7.53
C GLU A 79 26.22 9.73 8.70
N GLN A 80 26.94 10.67 9.31
CA GLN A 80 26.42 11.45 10.44
C GLN A 80 25.56 12.64 10.01
N ALA A 81 25.85 13.21 8.83
CA ALA A 81 25.13 14.36 8.29
C ALA A 81 23.74 13.99 7.76
N ILE A 82 23.59 12.78 7.18
CA ILE A 82 22.32 12.33 6.60
C ILE A 82 21.46 11.54 7.60
N ARG A 83 22.06 10.86 8.58
CA ARG A 83 21.28 10.08 9.58
C ARG A 83 20.46 10.93 10.53
N LYS A 84 21.00 12.06 11.00
CA LYS A 84 20.30 12.97 11.90
C LYS A 84 18.99 13.53 11.30
N PRO A 85 18.97 14.07 10.07
CA PRO A 85 17.74 14.57 9.48
C PRO A 85 16.75 13.45 9.14
N LEU A 86 17.22 12.27 8.69
CA LEU A 86 16.33 11.16 8.38
C LEU A 86 15.70 10.54 9.64
N GLN A 87 16.41 10.49 10.77
CA GLN A 87 15.86 10.07 12.05
C GLN A 87 14.82 11.07 12.56
N GLY A 88 15.10 12.38 12.47
CA GLY A 88 14.13 13.42 12.82
C GLY A 88 12.85 13.32 12.00
N ILE A 89 12.95 13.18 10.68
CA ILE A 89 11.78 13.02 9.80
C ILE A 89 11.02 11.73 10.14
N TYR A 90 11.71 10.63 10.43
CA TYR A 90 11.06 9.38 10.80
C TYR A 90 10.33 9.47 12.14
N ASP A 91 10.94 10.12 13.13
CA ASP A 91 10.36 10.31 14.46
C ASP A 91 9.15 11.26 14.41
N ASP A 92 9.24 12.35 13.63
CA ASP A 92 8.12 13.27 13.38
C ASP A 92 6.95 12.56 12.70
N LEU A 93 7.21 11.79 11.63
CA LEU A 93 6.18 11.01 10.96
C LEU A 93 5.56 9.95 11.88
N ARG A 94 6.36 9.33 12.76
CA ARG A 94 5.85 8.34 13.71
C ARG A 94 4.99 9.01 14.77
N ALA A 95 5.38 10.18 15.26
CA ALA A 95 4.59 10.96 16.21
C ALA A 95 3.23 11.34 15.62
N ASP A 96 3.21 11.92 14.41
CA ASP A 96 1.98 12.30 13.71
C ASP A 96 1.05 11.11 13.50
N VAL A 97 1.57 9.99 13.00
CA VAL A 97 0.78 8.77 12.78
C VAL A 97 0.19 8.24 14.10
N THR A 98 0.95 8.27 15.19
CA THR A 98 0.42 7.86 16.50
C THR A 98 -0.61 8.83 17.07
N GLY A 99 -0.52 10.13 16.75
CA GLY A 99 -1.51 11.14 17.10
C GLY A 99 -2.83 10.89 16.39
N VAL A 100 -2.77 10.75 15.06
CA VAL A 100 -3.94 10.46 14.22
C VAL A 100 -4.62 9.15 14.65
N HIS A 101 -3.85 8.11 14.95
CA HIS A 101 -4.41 6.85 15.44
C HIS A 101 -5.17 6.97 16.78
N LYS A 102 -4.74 7.87 17.67
CA LYS A 102 -5.47 8.13 18.93
C LYS A 102 -6.76 8.90 18.67
N GLU A 103 -6.70 9.94 17.84
CA GLU A 103 -7.89 10.75 17.50
C GLU A 103 -8.96 9.90 16.81
N LEU A 104 -8.57 9.00 15.91
CA LEU A 104 -9.48 8.06 15.27
C LEU A 104 -10.12 7.09 16.28
N ASN A 105 -9.37 6.62 17.29
CA ASN A 105 -9.91 5.75 18.35
C ASN A 105 -10.88 6.50 19.27
N ASP A 106 -10.58 7.75 19.63
CA ASP A 106 -11.44 8.57 20.45
C ASP A 106 -12.74 8.93 19.72
N VAL A 107 -12.65 9.27 18.42
CA VAL A 107 -13.83 9.51 17.58
C VAL A 107 -14.64 8.23 17.41
N ALA A 108 -14.01 7.08 17.20
CA ALA A 108 -14.69 5.80 17.10
C ALA A 108 -15.40 5.44 18.42
N THR A 109 -14.75 5.64 19.56
CA THR A 109 -15.33 5.42 20.89
C THR A 109 -16.49 6.39 21.15
N ALA A 110 -16.34 7.67 20.81
CA ALA A 110 -17.41 8.65 20.94
C ALA A 110 -18.60 8.36 20.00
N ALA A 111 -18.34 7.84 18.81
CA ALA A 111 -19.36 7.39 17.87
C ALA A 111 -20.08 6.14 18.37
N ASP A 112 -19.36 5.19 18.98
CA ASP A 112 -19.94 3.97 19.57
C ASP A 112 -20.81 4.28 20.80
N LEU A 113 -20.35 5.19 21.67
CA LEU A 113 -21.14 5.70 22.80
C LEU A 113 -22.39 6.48 22.33
N ARG A 114 -22.31 7.17 21.20
CA ARG A 114 -23.46 7.85 20.56
C ARG A 114 -24.40 6.85 19.86
N SER A 115 -23.88 5.73 19.38
CA SER A 115 -24.64 4.60 18.84
C SER A 115 -25.39 3.82 19.94
N GLY A 116 -24.86 3.81 21.16
CA GLY A 116 -25.51 3.25 22.36
C GLY A 116 -26.68 4.09 22.91
N ALA A 117 -26.82 5.35 22.48
CA ALA A 117 -27.99 6.18 22.77
C ALA A 117 -28.90 6.23 21.53
N ALA A 118 -29.64 5.13 21.31
CA ALA A 118 -30.62 5.05 20.24
C ALA A 118 -31.64 6.21 20.33
N PRO A 119 -31.88 7.00 19.26
CA PRO A 119 -33.19 7.59 19.07
C PRO A 119 -34.14 6.43 18.78
N THR A 120 -35.11 6.21 19.65
CA THR A 120 -36.19 5.25 19.47
C THR A 120 -37.00 5.59 18.21
N SER A 121 -36.56 5.10 17.06
CA SER A 121 -37.43 4.98 15.90
C SER A 121 -38.45 3.89 16.22
N THR A 122 -39.64 4.31 16.63
CA THR A 122 -40.81 3.44 16.66
C THR A 122 -41.17 3.10 15.21
N PRO A 123 -41.08 1.83 14.75
CA PRO A 123 -41.69 1.44 13.49
C PRO A 123 -43.19 1.21 13.72
N PRO A 124 -44.09 1.66 12.81
CA PRO A 124 -45.51 1.42 12.95
C PRO A 124 -45.79 -0.07 12.80
N ARG A 125 -46.41 -0.67 13.81
CA ARG A 125 -46.86 -2.07 13.78
C ARG A 125 -47.93 -2.24 12.70
N PRO A 126 -47.83 -3.23 11.79
CA PRO A 126 -48.93 -3.54 10.88
C PRO A 126 -50.12 -4.03 11.70
N ARG A 127 -51.25 -3.31 11.62
CA ARG A 127 -52.52 -3.76 12.19
C ARG A 127 -53.03 -4.90 11.30
N SER A 128 -53.09 -6.11 11.83
CA SER A 128 -53.85 -7.19 11.23
C SER A 128 -55.31 -6.75 11.17
N PHE A 129 -55.89 -6.75 9.98
CA PHE A 129 -57.32 -6.51 9.80
C PHE A 129 -58.10 -7.59 10.56
N ASP A 130 -58.84 -7.18 11.58
CA ASP A 130 -59.86 -8.00 12.23
C ASP A 130 -61.14 -7.88 11.38
N SER A 131 -61.58 -9.01 10.85
CA SER A 131 -62.70 -9.13 9.91
C SER A 131 -64.02 -9.50 10.60
N ASP A 132 -64.14 -9.29 11.91
CA ASP A 132 -65.36 -9.56 12.69
C ASP A 132 -65.95 -8.30 13.35
N ALA A 133 -66.39 -7.34 12.51
CA ALA A 133 -67.37 -6.34 12.93
C ALA A 133 -68.44 -6.17 11.86
N THR A 134 -69.66 -6.55 12.25
CA THR A 134 -70.94 -6.60 11.52
C THR A 134 -71.50 -5.23 11.20
#